data_AF-A0A1I7ZXT4-F1
#
_entry.id   AF-A0A1I7ZXT4-F1
#
_cell.length_a   1.000
_cell.length_b   1.000
_cell.length_c   1.000
_cell.angle_alpha   90.00
_cell.angle_beta   90.00
_cell.angle_gamma   90.00
#
_symmetry.space_group_name_H-M   'P 1'
#
loop_
_entity.id
_entity.type
_entity.pdbx_description
1 polymer ?
#
loop_
_entity_poly.entity_id
_entity_poly.type
_entity_poly.pdbx_seq_one_letter_code
_entity_poly.pdbx_strand_id
1 'polypeptide(L)'
;MDIAPTHAGTILGIGNTLSCLAGILSPLVMGWMTPNGSKEEWQAVFWLTAVILVFGAGFFAIFAKGTVQPWALATFDEEKRKPEELILIEKGLAAKEEEEAHKGFY
;
A
#
# COMPACT_ATOMS: atom_id res chain seq x y z
N MET A 1 1.06 4.50 7.91
CA MET A 1 0.82 3.99 6.54
C MET A 1 2.16 4.15 5.84
N ASP A 2 3.18 3.40 6.30
CA ASP A 2 4.58 3.88 6.30
C ASP A 2 5.53 2.83 5.71
N ILE A 3 5.43 2.54 4.40
CA ILE A 3 6.33 1.54 3.80
C ILE A 3 6.87 1.81 2.38
N ALA A 4 6.35 2.81 1.63
CA ALA A 4 6.96 3.28 0.37
C ALA A 4 6.22 4.53 -0.18
N PRO A 5 6.82 5.72 -0.36
CA PRO A 5 6.08 6.90 -0.82
C PRO A 5 5.88 6.88 -2.34
N THR A 6 6.77 6.22 -3.08
CA THR A 6 6.83 6.24 -4.55
C THR A 6 6.13 5.06 -5.22
N HIS A 7 5.97 3.92 -4.53
CA HIS A 7 5.28 2.73 -5.06
C HIS A 7 4.04 2.32 -4.26
N ALA A 8 3.79 2.90 -3.08
CA ALA A 8 2.55 2.60 -2.34
C ALA A 8 1.32 3.04 -3.13
N GLY A 9 1.37 4.13 -3.91
CA GLY A 9 0.21 4.55 -4.72
C GLY A 9 -0.28 3.45 -5.67
N THR A 10 0.63 2.81 -6.41
CA THR A 10 0.29 1.73 -7.35
C THR A 10 -0.08 0.42 -6.63
N ILE A 11 0.64 0.04 -5.57
CA ILE A 11 0.34 -1.19 -4.81
C ILE A 11 -0.99 -1.06 -4.05
N LEU A 12 -1.23 0.07 -3.39
CA LEU A 12 -2.49 0.37 -2.72
C LEU A 12 -3.63 0.49 -3.73
N GLY A 13 -3.37 1.09 -4.89
CA GLY A 13 -4.34 1.17 -5.99
C GLY A 13 -4.74 -0.21 -6.51
N ILE A 14 -3.77 -1.08 -6.83
CA ILE A 14 -4.03 -2.45 -7.29
C ILE A 14 -4.71 -3.28 -6.20
N GLY A 15 -4.28 -3.15 -4.94
CA GLY A 15 -4.91 -3.81 -3.81
C GLY A 15 -6.38 -3.40 -3.65
N ASN A 16 -6.68 -2.11 -3.83
CA ASN A 16 -8.04 -1.60 -3.75
C ASN A 16 -8.90 -2.06 -4.94
N THR A 17 -8.39 -2.04 -6.18
CA THR A 17 -9.16 -2.50 -7.34
C THR A 17 -9.47 -3.99 -7.27
N LEU A 18 -8.51 -4.81 -6.82
CA LEU A 18 -8.74 -6.23 -6.56
C LEU A 18 -9.75 -6.44 -5.43
N SER A 19 -9.72 -5.61 -4.38
CA SER A 19 -10.71 -5.66 -3.30
C SER A 19 -12.12 -5.29 -3.78
N CYS A 20 -12.24 -4.25 -4.60
CA CYS A 20 -13.51 -3.88 -5.24
C CYS A 20 -14.01 -4.98 -6.17
N LEU A 21 -13.13 -5.57 -7.00
CA LEU A 21 -13.51 -6.64 -7.90
C LEU A 21 -13.98 -7.89 -7.13
N ALA A 22 -13.26 -8.28 -6.08
CA ALA A 22 -13.68 -9.36 -5.18
C ALA A 22 -15.02 -9.04 -4.52
N GLY A 23 -15.25 -7.78 -4.12
CA GLY A 23 -16.51 -7.30 -3.57
C GLY A 23 -17.68 -7.36 -4.55
N ILE A 24 -17.44 -7.13 -5.85
CA ILE A 24 -18.45 -7.26 -6.91
C ILE A 24 -18.73 -8.73 -7.24
N LEU A 25 -17.69 -9.55 -7.32
CA LEU A 25 -17.81 -10.97 -7.69
C LEU A 25 -18.40 -11.81 -6.56
N SER A 26 -18.15 -11.46 -5.30
CA SER A 26 -18.65 -12.17 -4.12
C SER A 26 -20.18 -12.38 -4.15
N PRO A 27 -21.04 -11.34 -4.23
CA PRO A 27 -22.48 -11.52 -4.28
C PRO A 27 -22.98 -12.25 -5.54
N LEU A 28 -22.25 -12.14 -6.67
CA LEU A 28 -22.61 -12.88 -7.89
C LEU A 28 -22.41 -14.38 -7.72
N VAL A 29 -21.26 -14.79 -7.18
CA VAL A 29 -20.97 -16.21 -6.90
C VAL A 29 -21.92 -16.74 -5.82
N MET A 30 -22.17 -15.95 -4.78
CA MET A 30 -23.12 -16.29 -3.72
C MET A 30 -24.53 -16.52 -4.28
N GLY A 31 -25.02 -15.65 -5.16
CA GLY A 31 -26.33 -15.80 -5.79
C GLY A 31 -26.47 -17.07 -6.63
N TRP A 32 -25.38 -17.52 -7.28
CA TRP A 32 -25.34 -18.79 -8.00
C TRP A 32 -25.24 -20.02 -7.09
N MET A 33 -24.58 -19.89 -5.93
CA MET A 33 -24.39 -21.00 -4.99
C MET A 33 -25.59 -21.23 -4.09
N THR A 34 -26.39 -20.20 -3.81
CA THR A 34 -27.59 -20.28 -2.95
C THR A 34 -28.89 -19.93 -3.70
N PRO A 35 -29.25 -20.63 -4.79
CA PRO A 35 -30.44 -20.31 -5.56
C PRO A 35 -31.75 -20.55 -4.78
N ASN A 36 -31.76 -21.50 -3.83
CA ASN A 36 -32.93 -21.83 -3.02
C ASN A 36 -32.79 -21.38 -1.56
N GLY A 37 -31.60 -20.92 -1.15
CA GLY A 37 -31.29 -20.53 0.21
C GLY A 37 -31.32 -21.69 1.20
N SER A 38 -31.10 -22.92 0.72
CA SER A 38 -31.16 -24.13 1.57
C SER A 38 -29.97 -24.23 2.50
N LYS A 39 -30.09 -25.03 3.57
CA LYS A 39 -29.04 -25.17 4.58
C LYS A 39 -27.76 -25.77 3.99
N GLU A 40 -27.90 -26.71 3.07
CA GLU A 40 -26.83 -27.38 2.35
C GLU A 40 -26.06 -26.40 1.44
N GLU A 41 -26.77 -25.50 0.75
CA GLU A 41 -26.17 -24.46 -0.09
C GLU A 41 -25.32 -23.49 0.75
N TRP A 42 -25.82 -23.06 1.91
CA TRP A 42 -25.07 -22.21 2.83
C TRP A 42 -23.86 -22.92 3.45
N GLN A 43 -23.97 -24.22 3.76
CA GLN A 43 -22.83 -25.00 4.21
C GLN A 43 -21.70 -25.03 3.16
N ALA A 44 -22.05 -25.16 1.88
CA ALA A 44 -21.07 -25.11 0.79
C ALA A 44 -20.33 -23.76 0.72
N VAL A 45 -21.05 -22.64 0.95
CA VAL A 45 -20.46 -21.30 1.03
C VAL A 45 -19.46 -21.17 2.18
N PHE A 46 -19.81 -21.67 3.36
CA PHE A 46 -18.91 -21.63 4.53
C PHE A 46 -17.64 -22.46 4.29
N TRP A 47 -17.77 -23.65 3.71
CA TRP A 47 -16.62 -24.47 3.34
C TRP A 47 -15.74 -23.80 2.29
N LEU A 48 -16.32 -23.17 1.26
CA LEU A 48 -15.57 -22.42 0.26
C LEU A 48 -14.78 -21.26 0.91
N THR A 49 -15.44 -20.51 1.79
CA THR A 49 -14.82 -19.38 2.51
C THR A 49 -13.67 -19.86 3.39
N ALA A 50 -13.86 -20.96 4.12
CA ALA A 50 -12.83 -21.56 4.95
C ALA A 50 -11.60 -22.00 4.13
N VAL A 51 -11.82 -22.62 2.96
CA VAL A 51 -10.72 -23.03 2.06
C VAL A 51 -9.95 -21.81 1.55
N ILE A 52 -10.65 -20.74 1.12
CA ILE A 52 -10.00 -19.50 0.65
C ILE A 52 -9.16 -18.87 1.76
N LEU A 53 -9.70 -18.79 2.98
CA LEU A 53 -9.00 -18.22 4.14
C LEU A 53 -7.77 -19.05 4.52
N VAL A 54 -7.88 -20.37 4.58
CA VAL A 54 -6.77 -21.27 4.90
C VAL A 54 -5.69 -21.22 3.82
N PHE A 55 -6.10 -21.20 2.54
CA PHE A 55 -5.16 -21.06 1.43
C PHE A 55 -4.46 -19.70 1.46
N GLY A 56 -5.19 -18.61 1.67
CA GLY A 56 -4.62 -17.27 1.79
C GLY A 56 -3.67 -17.14 2.98
N ALA A 57 -4.05 -17.69 4.13
CA ALA A 57 -3.21 -17.74 5.32
C ALA A 57 -1.95 -18.60 5.10
N GLY A 58 -2.08 -19.75 4.42
CA GLY A 58 -0.95 -20.61 4.07
C GLY A 58 0.00 -19.94 3.08
N PHE A 59 -0.54 -19.30 2.05
CA PHE A 59 0.24 -18.52 1.08
C PHE A 59 0.96 -17.37 1.78
N PHE A 60 0.28 -16.63 2.65
CA PHE A 60 0.91 -15.60 3.46
C PHE A 60 1.99 -16.21 4.36
N ALA A 61 1.74 -17.31 5.07
CA ALA A 61 2.71 -17.92 5.97
C ALA A 61 3.97 -18.43 5.24
N ILE A 62 3.85 -18.91 4.00
CA ILE A 62 4.97 -19.44 3.21
C ILE A 62 5.77 -18.31 2.53
N PHE A 63 5.07 -17.32 1.97
CA PHE A 63 5.68 -16.29 1.13
C PHE A 63 5.97 -14.97 1.86
N ALA A 64 5.34 -14.70 3.00
CA ALA A 64 5.65 -13.54 3.81
C ALA A 64 7.01 -13.73 4.51
N LYS A 65 8.03 -13.08 3.97
CA LYS A 65 9.31 -12.93 4.66
C LYS A 65 9.17 -11.87 5.75
N GLY A 66 9.35 -12.25 7.02
CA GLY A 66 9.35 -11.35 8.19
C GLY A 66 10.56 -10.41 8.28
N THR A 67 11.36 -10.29 7.22
CA THR A 67 12.50 -9.37 7.15
C THR A 67 12.10 -8.13 6.37
N VAL A 68 12.31 -6.95 6.96
CA VAL A 68 12.19 -5.64 6.29
C VAL A 68 13.00 -5.71 4.99
N GLN A 69 12.31 -5.60 3.86
CA GLN A 69 12.96 -5.71 2.56
C GLN A 69 13.87 -4.49 2.32
N PRO A 70 14.97 -4.61 1.55
CA PRO A 70 15.94 -3.52 1.35
C PRO A 70 15.34 -2.24 0.77
N TRP A 71 14.25 -2.35 0.01
CA TRP A 71 13.52 -1.20 -0.55
C TRP A 71 12.70 -0.44 0.51
N ALA A 72 12.33 -1.07 1.63
CA ALA A 72 11.69 -0.39 2.74
C ALA A 72 12.70 0.47 3.51
N LEU A 73 13.98 0.07 3.57
CA LEU A 73 15.06 0.85 4.20
C LEU A 73 15.34 2.18 3.48
N ALA A 74 15.23 2.24 2.16
CA ALA A 74 15.38 3.49 1.40
C ALA A 74 14.31 4.54 1.72
N THR A 75 13.16 4.10 2.25
CA THR A 75 12.03 4.98 2.59
C THR A 75 12.21 5.61 3.97
N PHE A 76 12.77 4.88 4.95
CA PHE A 76 13.01 5.39 6.30
C PHE A 76 14.07 6.49 6.35
N ASP A 77 14.93 6.59 5.33
CA ASP A 77 15.97 7.63 5.26
C ASP A 77 15.41 8.99 4.80
N GLU A 78 14.36 9.01 3.96
CA GLU A 78 13.70 10.26 3.56
C GLU A 78 12.83 10.86 4.67
N GLU A 79 12.16 10.03 5.47
CA GLU A 79 11.33 10.48 6.59
C GLU A 79 12.16 11.11 7.73
N LYS A 80 13.47 10.83 7.76
CA LYS A 80 14.42 11.41 8.71
C LYS A 80 15.06 12.72 8.23
N ARG A 81 14.48 13.46 7.28
CA ARG A 81 14.80 14.90 7.15
C ARG A 81 14.21 15.69 8.32
N LYS A 82 14.92 15.57 9.45
CA LYS A 82 14.93 16.50 10.58
C LYS A 82 14.66 17.94 10.11
N PRO A 83 13.69 18.64 10.72
CA PRO A 83 13.25 19.97 10.27
C PRO A 83 14.39 20.99 10.21
N GLU A 84 15.45 20.79 11.01
CA GLU A 84 16.64 21.64 11.00
C GLU A 84 17.43 21.60 9.67
N GLU A 85 17.50 20.46 8.97
CA GLU A 85 18.18 20.40 7.66
C GLU A 85 17.40 21.12 6.57
N LEU A 86 16.07 21.06 6.60
CA LEU A 86 15.21 21.78 5.66
C LEU A 86 15.37 23.30 5.85
N ILE A 87 15.43 23.76 7.10
CA ILE A 87 15.68 25.17 7.43
C ILE A 87 17.08 25.62 6.96
N LEU A 88 18.09 24.76 7.07
CA LEU A 88 19.44 25.08 6.62
C LEU A 88 19.54 25.13 5.09
N ILE A 89 18.83 24.25 4.38
CA ILE A 89 18.73 24.27 2.93
C ILE A 89 18.00 25.54 2.46
N GLU A 90 16.87 25.90 3.07
CA GLU A 90 16.13 27.13 2.75
C GLU A 90 16.98 28.39 3.00
N LYS A 91 17.66 28.45 4.14
CA LYS A 91 18.59 29.56 4.45
C LYS A 91 19.75 29.63 3.47
N GLY A 92 20.32 28.48 3.09
CA GLY A 92 21.38 28.40 2.10
C GLY A 92 20.92 28.80 0.70
N LEU A 93 19.68 28.47 0.33
CA LEU A 93 19.07 28.88 -0.93
C LEU A 93 18.81 30.39 -0.98
N ALA A 94 18.23 30.94 0.09
CA ALA A 94 17.95 32.37 0.21
C ALA A 94 19.23 33.22 0.19
N ALA A 95 20.28 32.77 0.89
CA ALA A 95 21.57 33.46 0.87
C ALA A 95 22.22 33.44 -0.52
N LYS A 96 22.02 32.36 -1.28
CA LYS A 96 22.54 32.24 -2.64
C LYS A 96 21.76 33.12 -3.64
N GLU A 97 20.43 33.21 -3.49
CA GLU A 97 19.61 34.12 -4.28
C GLU A 97 19.97 35.59 -4.02
N GLU A 98 20.28 35.94 -2.76
CA GLU A 98 20.74 37.29 -2.40
C GLU A 98 22.13 37.61 -2.98
N GLU A 99 23.03 36.62 -3.01
CA GLU A 99 24.35 36.76 -3.64
C GLU A 99 24.28 36.89 -5.17
N GLU A 100 23.38 36.14 -5.83
CA GLU A 100 23.16 36.23 -7.28
C GLU A 100 22.43 37.52 -7.68
N ALA A 101 21.47 37.99 -6.88
CA ALA A 101 20.81 39.28 -7.09
C ALA A 101 21.82 40.44 -7.01
N HIS A 102 22.81 40.35 -6.12
CA HIS A 102 23.85 41.36 -6.00
C HIS A 102 24.88 41.32 -7.14
N LYS A 103 25.02 40.18 -7.84
CA LYS A 103 25.88 40.02 -9.02
C LYS A 103 25.18 40.38 -10.34
N GLY A 104 23.84 40.40 -10.38
CA GLY A 104 23.04 40.70 -11.58
C GLY A 104 22.80 42.17 -11.91
N PHE A 105 23.36 43.12 -11.14
CA PHE A 105 23.18 44.57 -11.33
C PHE A 105 24.40 45.32 -11.89
N TYR A 106 25.32 44.62 -12.58
CA TYR A 106 26.33 45.24 -13.45
C TYR A 106 26.26 44.67 -14.86
#